data_AF-A0AAD7C295-F1
#
_entry.id   AF-A0AAD7C295-F1
#
_cell.length_a   1.000
_cell.length_b   1.000
_cell.length_c   1.000
_cell.angle_alpha   90.00
_cell.angle_beta   90.00
_cell.angle_gamma   90.00
#
_symmetry.space_group_name_H-M   'P 1'
#
loop_
_entity.id
_entity.type
_entity.pdbx_description
1 polymer ?
#
loop_
_entity_poly.entity_id
_entity_poly.type
_entity_poly.pdbx_seq_one_letter_code
_entity_poly.pdbx_strand_id
1 'polypeptide(L)'
;MTTQETKCRFAEIIQYNCVPRTNRQGHPTTVYCVPIPRLFRLCPDRPAVEVTRLLDVDLTTGYIEIPRTLEQNLPRGKPWHEVTKNNDQSQDVV
;
A
#
# COMPACT_ATOMS: atom_id res chain seq x y z
N MET A 1 -16.27 31.30 -13.07
CA MET A 1 -15.62 30.69 -11.89
C MET A 1 -14.93 29.44 -12.36
N THR A 2 -13.61 29.49 -12.53
CA THR A 2 -12.79 28.39 -13.03
C THR A 2 -12.49 27.43 -11.88
N THR A 3 -13.10 26.25 -11.89
CA THR A 3 -12.74 25.15 -10.98
C THR A 3 -11.35 24.65 -11.37
N GLN A 4 -10.30 25.09 -10.66
CA GLN A 4 -9.05 24.34 -10.65
C GLN A 4 -9.38 22.94 -10.13
N GLU A 5 -9.35 21.94 -11.00
CA GLU A 5 -9.46 20.54 -10.59
C GLU A 5 -8.32 20.25 -9.62
N THR A 6 -8.64 20.21 -8.33
CA THR A 6 -7.67 19.88 -7.30
C THR A 6 -7.36 18.39 -7.47
N LYS A 7 -6.14 18.10 -7.94
CA LYS A 7 -5.70 16.74 -8.23
C LYS A 7 -5.75 15.89 -6.96
N CYS A 8 -6.15 14.62 -7.08
CA CYS A 8 -6.04 13.68 -5.98
C CYS A 8 -4.56 13.50 -5.59
N ARG A 9 -4.29 13.27 -4.30
CA ARG A 9 -2.93 12.96 -3.80
C ARG A 9 -2.92 11.67 -3.00
N PHE A 10 -1.76 11.02 -2.96
CA PHE A 10 -1.52 9.94 -2.02
C PHE A 10 -0.97 10.48 -0.70
N ALA A 11 -1.38 9.86 0.40
CA ALA A 11 -0.82 10.09 1.73
C ALA A 11 -0.53 8.74 2.38
N GLU A 12 0.50 8.69 3.22
CA GLU A 12 0.92 7.50 3.93
C GLU A 12 0.69 7.66 5.44
N ILE A 13 0.23 6.61 6.09
CA ILE A 13 0.21 6.46 7.54
C ILE A 13 0.89 5.14 7.88
N ILE A 14 1.83 5.16 8.83
CA ILE A 14 2.42 3.93 9.36
C ILE A 14 1.58 3.47 10.55
N GLN A 15 1.01 2.27 10.44
CA GLN A 15 0.40 1.56 11.55
C GLN A 15 1.38 0.50 12.09
N TYR A 16 1.13 -0.02 13.28
CA TYR A 16 1.93 -1.11 13.83
C TYR A 16 1.02 -2.26 14.24
N ASN A 17 1.38 -3.48 13.84
CA ASN A 17 0.78 -4.69 14.41
C ASN A 17 1.71 -5.23 15.50
N CYS A 18 1.21 -5.29 16.73
CA CYS A 18 2.00 -5.63 17.92
C CYS A 18 1.50 -6.95 18.51
N VAL A 19 2.42 -7.90 18.70
CA VAL A 19 2.14 -9.21 19.29
C VAL A 19 2.97 -9.38 20.56
N PRO A 20 2.34 -9.67 21.73
CA PRO A 20 3.08 -9.98 22.93
C PRO A 20 3.80 -11.33 22.79
N ARG A 21 5.08 -11.36 23.14
CA ARG A 21 5.86 -12.59 23.30
C ARG A 21 5.76 -13.03 24.75
N THR A 22 5.40 -14.30 24.95
CA THR A 22 5.35 -14.93 26.27
C THR A 22 6.59 -15.77 26.52
N ASN A 23 7.03 -15.86 27.76
CA ASN A 23 8.05 -16.82 28.19
C ASN A 23 7.46 -18.24 28.27
N ARG A 24 8.31 -19.23 28.61
CA ARG A 24 7.90 -20.64 28.76
C ARG A 24 6.82 -20.87 29.83
N GLN A 25 6.61 -19.91 30.73
CA GLN A 25 5.58 -19.95 31.78
C GLN A 25 4.30 -19.20 31.38
N GLY A 26 4.22 -18.69 30.15
CA GLY A 26 3.07 -17.93 29.65
C GLY A 26 3.05 -16.45 30.05
N HIS A 27 4.05 -15.95 30.78
CA HIS A 27 4.11 -14.55 31.18
C HIS A 27 4.62 -13.67 30.03
N PRO A 28 3.98 -12.53 29.74
CA PRO A 28 4.45 -11.60 28.70
C PRO A 28 5.81 -11.02 29.08
N THR A 29 6.78 -11.09 28.18
CA THR A 29 8.15 -10.58 28.40
C THR A 29 8.49 -9.40 27.52
N THR A 30 8.02 -9.40 26.28
CA THR A 30 8.30 -8.33 25.30
C THR A 30 7.13 -8.18 24.34
N VAL A 31 6.99 -6.99 23.75
CA VAL A 31 6.03 -6.72 22.68
C VAL A 31 6.81 -6.59 21.37
N TYR A 32 6.47 -7.40 20.38
CA TYR A 32 7.07 -7.34 19.05
C TYR A 32 6.10 -6.63 18.11
N CYS A 33 6.52 -5.48 17.55
CA CYS A 33 5.69 -4.68 16.64
C CYS A 33 6.31 -4.67 15.24
N VAL A 34 5.47 -4.88 14.21
CA VAL A 34 5.85 -4.74 12.80
C VAL A 34 5.14 -3.54 12.18
N PRO A 35 5.86 -2.64 11.48
CA PRO A 35 5.24 -1.51 10.81
C PRO A 35 4.44 -1.97 9.58
N ILE A 36 3.27 -1.38 9.38
CA ILE A 36 2.38 -1.61 8.25
C ILE A 36 2.08 -0.27 7.57
N PRO A 37 2.72 0.02 6.42
CA PRO A 37 2.43 1.19 5.61
C PRO A 37 1.00 1.15 5.04
N ARG A 38 0.23 2.21 5.27
CA ARG A 38 -1.14 2.39 4.80
C ARG A 38 -1.19 3.61 3.88
N LEU A 39 -1.48 3.37 2.60
CA LEU A 39 -1.59 4.39 1.57
C LEU A 39 -3.06 4.77 1.39
N PHE A 40 -3.33 6.07 1.37
CA PHE A 40 -4.66 6.64 1.19
C PHE A 40 -4.68 7.55 -0.03
N ARG A 41 -5.71 7.42 -0.85
CA ARG A 41 -6.02 8.36 -1.93
C ARG A 41 -6.95 9.43 -1.38
N LEU A 42 -6.49 10.67 -1.40
CA LEU A 42 -7.21 11.86 -0.97
C LEU A 42 -7.66 12.64 -2.21
N CYS A 43 -8.95 12.83 -2.37
CA CYS A 43 -9.53 13.65 -3.43
C CYS A 43 -10.43 14.73 -2.80
N PRO A 44 -10.55 15.92 -3.41
CA PRO A 44 -11.52 16.93 -2.98
C PRO A 44 -12.94 16.38 -2.93
N ASP A 45 -13.70 16.83 -1.94
CA ASP A 45 -15.13 16.50 -1.75
C ASP A 45 -15.44 15.00 -1.68
N ARG A 46 -14.43 14.17 -1.41
CA ARG A 46 -14.58 12.72 -1.25
C ARG A 46 -13.86 12.27 0.02
N PRO A 47 -14.42 11.30 0.75
CA PRO A 47 -13.70 10.66 1.84
C PRO A 47 -12.37 10.06 1.38
N ALA A 48 -11.39 10.03 2.27
CA ALA A 48 -10.15 9.31 2.07
C ALA A 48 -10.41 7.81 1.86
N VAL A 49 -9.79 7.21 0.85
CA VAL A 49 -9.93 5.78 0.55
C VAL A 49 -8.58 5.10 0.73
N GLU A 50 -8.50 4.08 1.57
CA GLU A 50 -7.31 3.23 1.69
C GLU A 50 -7.11 2.44 0.39
N VAL A 51 -5.89 2.49 -0.16
CA VAL A 51 -5.50 1.77 -1.38
C VAL A 51 -4.46 0.68 -1.12
N THR A 52 -3.97 0.56 0.12
CA THR A 52 -3.11 -0.56 0.53
C THR A 52 -3.88 -1.87 0.50
N ARG A 53 -3.24 -2.92 0.01
CA ARG A 53 -3.72 -4.30 0.11
C ARG A 53 -2.71 -5.11 0.92
N LEU A 54 -3.19 -5.85 1.91
CA LEU A 54 -2.38 -6.77 2.67
C LEU A 54 -2.52 -8.18 2.09
N LEU A 55 -1.41 -8.91 2.04
CA LEU A 55 -1.37 -10.30 1.61
C LEU A 55 -0.70 -11.12 2.70
N ASP A 56 -1.19 -12.33 2.90
CA ASP A 56 -0.57 -13.29 3.80
C ASP A 56 0.65 -13.90 3.13
N VAL A 57 1.71 -14.05 3.92
CA VAL A 57 2.97 -14.66 3.50
C VAL A 57 3.14 -15.94 4.31
N ASP A 58 3.33 -17.07 3.63
CA ASP A 58 3.78 -18.29 4.27
C ASP A 58 5.22 -18.09 4.76
N LEU A 59 5.39 -18.00 6.07
CA LEU A 59 6.70 -17.75 6.68
C LEU A 59 7.67 -18.94 6.55
N THR A 60 7.17 -20.13 6.22
CA THR A 60 7.98 -21.34 6.04
C THR A 60 8.59 -21.38 4.64
N THR A 61 7.80 -21.04 3.62
CA THR A 61 8.20 -21.13 2.21
C THR A 61 8.60 -19.78 1.61
N GLY A 62 8.15 -18.67 2.21
CA GLY A 62 8.28 -17.32 1.68
C GLY A 62 7.30 -17.00 0.56
N TYR A 63 6.38 -17.92 0.21
CA TYR A 63 5.39 -17.68 -0.83
C TYR A 63 4.26 -16.77 -0.35
N ILE A 64 3.75 -15.98 -1.29
CA ILE A 64 2.62 -15.08 -1.07
C ILE A 64 1.43 -15.67 -1.79
N GLU A 65 0.35 -15.95 -1.06
CA GLU A 65 -0.91 -16.36 -1.68
C GLU A 65 -1.69 -15.12 -2.10
N ILE A 66 -1.94 -14.96 -3.41
CA ILE A 66 -2.74 -13.87 -3.93
C ILE A 66 -4.19 -14.36 -4.11
N PRO A 67 -5.17 -13.79 -3.38
CA PRO A 67 -6.57 -14.10 -3.59
C PRO A 67 -6.99 -13.88 -5.05
N ARG A 68 -7.75 -14.82 -5.63
CA ARG A 68 -8.24 -14.74 -7.03
C ARG A 68 -9.01 -13.45 -7.34
N THR A 69 -9.68 -12.86 -6.35
CA THR A 69 -10.38 -11.57 -6.48
C THR A 69 -9.44 -10.40 -6.75
N LEU A 70 -8.19 -10.49 -6.27
CA LEU A 70 -7.15 -9.49 -6.52
C LEU A 70 -6.51 -9.70 -7.88
N GLU A 71 -6.22 -10.95 -8.27
CA GLU A 71 -5.59 -11.30 -9.56
C GLU A 71 -6.29 -10.67 -10.76
N GLN A 72 -7.63 -10.67 -10.75
CA GLN A 72 -8.46 -10.09 -11.82
C GLN A 72 -8.25 -8.58 -12.01
N ASN A 73 -7.80 -7.89 -10.97
CA ASN A 73 -7.64 -6.45 -10.92
C ASN A 73 -6.17 -6.03 -10.79
N LEU A 74 -5.22 -6.96 -10.92
CA LEU A 74 -3.80 -6.62 -10.88
C LEU A 74 -3.42 -5.86 -12.17
N PRO A 75 -2.57 -4.83 -12.06
CA PRO A 75 -1.99 -4.20 -13.25
C PRO A 75 -1.26 -5.26 -14.05
N ARG A 76 -1.40 -5.21 -15.39
CA ARG A 76 -0.65 -6.11 -16.26
C ARG A 76 0.84 -5.89 -16.02
N GLY A 77 1.55 -6.98 -15.76
CA GLY A 77 3.01 -6.95 -15.70
C GLY A 77 3.54 -6.37 -17.00
N LYS A 78 4.46 -5.42 -16.88
CA LYS A 78 5.20 -4.91 -18.03
C LYS A 78 6.57 -5.58 -18.07
N PRO A 79 7.07 -5.97 -19.25
CA PRO A 79 8.47 -6.32 -19.41
C PRO A 79 9.36 -5.19 -18.88
N TRP A 80 10.49 -5.53 -18.26
CA TRP A 80 11.34 -4.53 -17.61
C TRP A 80 11.78 -3.42 -18.58
N HIS A 81 11.99 -3.76 -19.86
CA HIS A 81 12.45 -2.84 -20.90
C HIS A 81 11.37 -1.84 -21.35
N GLU A 82 10.11 -2.05 -20.97
CA GLU A 82 9.00 -1.11 -21.21
C GLU A 82 8.77 -0.15 -20.04
N VAL A 83 9.53 -0.28 -18.94
CA VAL A 83 9.42 0.60 -17.77
C VAL A 83 10.17 1.90 -18.05
N THR A 84 9.45 2.92 -18.52
CA THR A 84 9.99 4.28 -18.68
C THR A 84 9.87 5.07 -17.38
N LYS A 85 10.92 5.79 -16.98
CA LYS A 85 10.77 6.85 -15.97
C LYS A 85 9.85 7.93 -16.55
N ASN A 86 8.76 8.26 -15.87
CA ASN A 86 7.98 9.44 -16.23
C ASN A 86 8.89 10.66 -16.01
N ASN A 87 9.38 11.27 -17.08
CA ASN A 87 9.91 12.62 -16.99
C ASN A 87 8.73 13.55 -16.69
N ASP A 88 8.86 14.40 -15.67
CA ASP A 88 7.93 15.47 -15.33
C ASP A 88 7.86 16.50 -16.47
N GLN A 89 7.21 16.14 -17.57
CA GLN A 89 6.78 17.10 -18.57
C GLN A 89 5.28 17.28 -18.39
N SER A 90 4.94 18.24 -17.53
CA SER A 90 3.70 18.98 -17.71
C SER A 90 3.80 19.59 -19.11
N GLN A 91 3.07 19.02 -20.08
CA GLN A 91 2.96 19.59 -21.41
C GLN A 91 2.29 20.96 -21.27
N ASP A 92 3.09 22.01 -21.40
CA ASP A 92 2.60 23.34 -21.77
C ASP A 92 1.92 23.21 -23.14
N VAL A 93 0.61 23.43 -23.15
CA VAL A 93 -0.17 23.57 -24.37
C VAL A 93 0.16 24.95 -24.95
N VAL A 94 0.83 24.96 -26.10
CA VAL A 94 0.92 26.13 -27.00
C VAL A 94 -0.37 26.23 -27.80
#